data_AF-A0A3Q4MER3-F1
#
_entry.id   AF-A0A3Q4MER3-F1
#
_cell.length_a   1.000
_cell.length_b   1.000
_cell.length_c   1.000
_cell.angle_alpha   90.00
_cell.angle_beta   90.00
_cell.angle_gamma   90.00
#
_symmetry.space_group_name_H-M   'P 1'
#
loop_
_entity.id
_entity.type
_entity.pdbx_description
1 polymer ?
#
loop_
_entity_poly.entity_id
_entity_poly.type
_entity_poly.pdbx_seq_one_letter_code
_entity_poly.pdbx_strand_id
1 'polypeptide(L)'
;KDESFTETQLENTDETPDETKWIRPDLPRRCTWKLGAPMSESTKPSGILSSILEKIGHTPLVRLNKIPKEFGLKCDILAKCEFFNAGGSVKDRIALCMVEDAERAGVLKPGDTIIEPTSGNTGIGLALIAAVKGYHCIIVMPEKMSMEKVHVLSLSPTAAAFDSPESHIRTAWRLKNEIPNSHILNQYGNSSSPLAHYDTTAEEILEQCDGQLDMLVAGVSTGGTLTGVARKLKERCPNVKVVGVDPEGSILEGSEGKNKKFPFEVEGIGLDFIPTTPTNIQIKWYYLTL
;
A
#
# COMPACT_ATOMS: atom_id res chain seq x y z
N LYS A 1 57.07 -27.80 -12.48
CA LYS A 1 57.29 -27.91 -13.94
C LYS A 1 56.53 -29.15 -14.36
N ASP A 2 55.21 -29.01 -14.49
CA ASP A 2 54.52 -28.78 -15.78
C ASP A 2 54.22 -30.16 -16.36
N GLU A 3 53.07 -30.57 -16.87
CA GLU A 3 51.73 -30.07 -17.22
C GLU A 3 50.93 -31.40 -17.38
N SER A 4 49.66 -31.54 -17.06
CA SER A 4 48.56 -31.19 -17.95
C SER A 4 47.29 -31.82 -17.35
N PHE A 5 46.31 -30.99 -17.02
CA PHE A 5 44.93 -31.41 -16.86
C PHE A 5 44.22 -30.96 -18.14
N THR A 6 43.76 -31.90 -18.95
CA THR A 6 42.86 -31.63 -20.07
C THR A 6 41.45 -32.01 -19.69
N GLU A 7 40.56 -31.05 -19.88
CA GLU A 7 39.12 -31.03 -19.70
C GLU A 7 38.41 -32.28 -20.26
N THR A 8 37.61 -32.92 -19.41
CA THR A 8 36.38 -33.58 -19.85
C THR A 8 35.21 -32.84 -19.26
N GLN A 9 34.30 -32.50 -20.17
CA GLN A 9 33.18 -31.59 -20.05
C GLN A 9 32.31 -31.84 -18.82
N LEU A 10 32.16 -30.79 -18.00
CA LEU A 10 31.03 -30.63 -17.10
C LEU A 10 29.84 -30.19 -17.96
N GLU A 11 28.98 -31.14 -18.31
CA GLU A 11 27.58 -30.84 -18.61
C GLU A 11 26.95 -30.26 -17.34
N ASN A 12 26.97 -28.93 -17.22
CA ASN A 12 26.05 -28.21 -16.36
C ASN A 12 24.69 -28.18 -17.07
N THR A 13 23.92 -29.25 -16.89
CA THR A 13 22.48 -29.22 -17.11
C THR A 13 21.81 -29.58 -15.80
N ASP A 14 21.59 -28.56 -14.98
CA ASP A 14 20.50 -28.51 -14.00
C ASP A 14 20.30 -27.05 -13.59
N GLU A 15 19.98 -26.20 -14.57
CA GLU A 15 19.19 -25.00 -14.30
C GLU A 15 17.77 -25.46 -14.00
N THR A 16 17.37 -25.40 -12.74
CA THR A 16 15.99 -25.64 -12.34
C THR A 16 15.08 -24.57 -12.98
N PRO A 17 13.97 -24.94 -13.66
CA PRO A 17 13.15 -23.99 -14.44
C PRO A 17 12.32 -22.96 -13.65
N ASP A 18 12.61 -22.71 -12.37
CA ASP A 18 11.76 -21.93 -11.47
C ASP A 18 12.35 -20.55 -11.06
N GLU A 19 13.21 -19.97 -11.88
CA GLU A 19 13.49 -18.53 -11.82
C GLU A 19 12.37 -17.75 -12.52
N THR A 20 11.17 -17.81 -11.95
CA THR A 20 10.03 -17.02 -12.38
C THR A 20 10.36 -15.53 -12.28
N LYS A 21 10.25 -14.80 -13.40
CA LYS A 21 10.39 -13.33 -13.52
C LYS A 21 9.37 -12.63 -12.62
N TRP A 22 9.71 -12.46 -11.34
CA TRP A 22 8.91 -11.75 -10.37
C TRP A 22 9.76 -10.78 -9.55
N ILE A 23 9.15 -9.70 -9.08
CA ILE A 23 9.82 -8.70 -8.24
C ILE A 23 9.36 -8.93 -6.80
N ARG A 24 10.33 -9.20 -5.93
CA ARG A 24 10.09 -9.36 -4.50
C ARG A 24 9.51 -8.07 -3.87
N PRO A 25 8.51 -8.17 -2.97
CA PRO A 25 7.88 -7.00 -2.35
C PRO A 25 8.69 -6.42 -1.17
N ASP A 26 9.74 -7.11 -0.74
CA ASP A 26 10.60 -6.81 0.41
C ASP A 26 12.03 -6.38 0.01
N LEU A 27 12.20 -5.93 -1.24
CA LEU A 27 13.49 -5.42 -1.69
C LEU A 27 13.93 -4.21 -0.87
N PRO A 28 15.26 -4.00 -0.68
CA PRO A 28 15.80 -2.84 0.01
C PRO A 28 15.26 -1.53 -0.58
N ARG A 29 14.90 -0.60 0.32
CA ARG A 29 14.38 0.72 -0.02
C ARG A 29 15.42 1.52 -0.80
N ARG A 30 15.06 2.03 -1.98
CA ARG A 30 15.92 2.88 -2.83
C ARG A 30 15.58 4.37 -2.79
N CYS A 31 14.57 4.76 -2.01
CA CYS A 31 14.12 6.14 -1.95
C CYS A 31 15.17 7.04 -1.28
N THR A 32 15.55 8.11 -1.97
CA THR A 32 16.55 9.09 -1.54
C THR A 32 15.94 10.36 -0.94
N TRP A 33 14.62 10.38 -0.71
CA TRP A 33 13.89 11.54 -0.19
C TRP A 33 14.55 12.08 1.09
N LYS A 34 14.64 13.41 1.17
CA LYS A 34 15.09 14.20 2.32
C LYS A 34 14.16 15.40 2.48
N LEU A 35 14.11 15.95 3.68
CA LEU A 35 13.29 17.10 4.04
C LEU A 35 13.58 18.31 3.12
N GLY A 36 12.55 18.91 2.52
CA GLY A 36 12.66 20.20 1.80
C GLY A 36 12.24 20.21 0.32
N ALA A 37 11.26 19.40 -0.11
CA ALA A 37 10.77 19.38 -1.49
C ALA A 37 9.73 20.49 -1.79
N PRO A 38 9.61 20.95 -3.06
CA PRO A 38 8.63 21.96 -3.46
C PRO A 38 7.18 21.44 -3.47
N MET A 39 6.24 22.38 -3.38
CA MET A 39 4.81 22.16 -3.10
C MET A 39 4.00 21.61 -4.29
N SER A 40 2.93 20.87 -4.00
CA SER A 40 1.78 20.63 -4.89
C SER A 40 0.52 21.23 -4.26
N GLU A 41 -0.33 21.89 -5.04
CA GLU A 41 -1.61 22.43 -4.55
C GLU A 41 -2.72 21.38 -4.65
N SER A 42 -3.53 21.25 -3.60
CA SER A 42 -4.74 20.43 -3.62
C SER A 42 -5.93 21.30 -4.05
N THR A 43 -6.56 20.96 -5.18
CA THR A 43 -7.77 21.65 -5.65
C THR A 43 -9.02 20.86 -5.31
N LYS A 44 -9.92 21.45 -4.53
CA LYS A 44 -11.22 20.86 -4.21
C LYS A 44 -12.14 20.83 -5.43
N PRO A 45 -12.79 19.70 -5.76
CA PRO A 45 -13.76 19.64 -6.85
C PRO A 45 -14.97 20.53 -6.53
N SER A 46 -15.45 21.25 -7.53
CA SER A 46 -16.62 22.13 -7.44
C SER A 46 -17.56 21.88 -8.61
N GLY A 47 -18.88 21.94 -8.36
CA GLY A 47 -19.90 21.68 -9.39
C GLY A 47 -20.30 20.21 -9.52
N ILE A 48 -20.80 19.83 -10.71
CA ILE A 48 -21.19 18.46 -11.04
C ILE A 48 -19.92 17.66 -11.34
N LEU A 49 -19.72 16.54 -10.63
CA LEU A 49 -18.57 15.67 -10.87
C LEU A 49 -18.68 14.99 -12.24
N SER A 50 -17.60 14.98 -13.01
CA SER A 50 -17.59 14.33 -14.34
C SER A 50 -17.52 12.81 -14.23
N SER A 51 -17.00 12.32 -13.10
CA SER A 51 -16.78 10.90 -12.82
C SER A 51 -16.80 10.65 -11.31
N ILE A 52 -17.16 9.43 -10.92
CA ILE A 52 -17.07 8.99 -9.53
C ILE A 52 -15.63 9.01 -8.99
N LEU A 53 -14.63 8.97 -9.87
CA LEU A 53 -13.22 9.04 -9.47
C LEU A 53 -12.86 10.40 -8.85
N GLU A 54 -13.54 11.48 -9.24
CA GLU A 54 -13.39 12.80 -8.62
C GLU A 54 -13.92 12.85 -7.17
N LYS A 55 -14.64 11.80 -6.73
CA LYS A 55 -15.11 11.66 -5.35
C LYS A 55 -14.07 11.00 -4.42
N ILE A 56 -12.94 10.56 -4.96
CA ILE A 56 -11.77 10.06 -4.20
C ILE A 56 -10.99 11.28 -3.68
N GLY A 57 -10.74 11.30 -2.38
CA GLY A 57 -10.11 12.43 -1.70
C GLY A 57 -11.11 13.41 -1.06
N HIS A 58 -10.57 14.50 -0.52
CA HIS A 58 -11.31 15.51 0.25
C HIS A 58 -12.20 14.89 1.33
N THR A 59 -11.66 13.89 2.04
CA THR A 59 -12.40 13.14 3.05
C THR A 59 -12.57 13.98 4.30
N PRO A 60 -13.67 13.79 5.06
CA PRO A 60 -13.94 14.63 6.22
C PRO A 60 -12.96 14.33 7.36
N LEU A 61 -12.57 15.39 8.07
CA LEU A 61 -11.87 15.31 9.35
C LEU A 61 -12.87 15.63 10.46
N VAL A 62 -13.15 14.64 11.32
CA VAL A 62 -14.28 14.69 12.26
C VAL A 62 -13.78 14.62 13.70
N ARG A 63 -14.23 15.55 14.55
CA ARG A 63 -13.91 15.57 15.97
C ARG A 63 -14.60 14.42 16.72
N LEU A 64 -13.84 13.65 17.50
CA LEU A 64 -14.40 12.65 18.41
C LEU A 64 -14.80 13.30 19.74
N ASN A 65 -16.10 13.30 20.05
CA ASN A 65 -16.63 14.05 21.20
C ASN A 65 -16.78 13.23 22.49
N LYS A 66 -16.88 11.89 22.37
CA LYS A 66 -17.20 10.99 23.49
C LYS A 66 -15.99 10.16 23.94
N ILE A 67 -15.45 9.34 23.03
CA ILE A 67 -14.32 8.43 23.31
C ILE A 67 -13.15 9.15 24.01
N PRO A 68 -12.65 10.32 23.57
CA PRO A 68 -11.53 10.96 24.26
C PRO A 68 -11.85 11.31 25.72
N LYS A 69 -13.09 11.71 26.02
CA LYS A 69 -13.54 12.05 27.38
C LYS A 69 -13.62 10.81 28.28
N GLU A 70 -14.08 9.69 27.73
CA GLU A 70 -14.16 8.41 28.46
C GLU A 70 -12.77 7.93 28.92
N PHE A 71 -11.74 8.19 28.12
CA PHE A 71 -10.35 7.87 28.45
C PHE A 71 -9.59 9.02 29.16
N GLY A 72 -10.28 10.10 29.56
CA GLY A 72 -9.68 11.23 30.28
C GLY A 72 -8.68 12.05 29.46
N LEU A 73 -8.75 11.98 28.12
CA LEU A 73 -7.89 12.76 27.23
C LEU A 73 -8.29 14.23 27.25
N LYS A 74 -7.29 15.10 27.34
CA LYS A 74 -7.46 16.56 27.38
C LYS A 74 -7.24 17.25 26.04
N CYS A 75 -6.68 16.53 25.06
CA CYS A 75 -6.45 17.04 23.70
C CYS A 75 -7.66 16.78 22.79
N ASP A 76 -7.71 17.51 21.69
CA ASP A 76 -8.63 17.22 20.60
C ASP A 76 -8.19 15.95 19.85
N ILE A 77 -9.12 15.01 19.66
CA ILE A 77 -8.91 13.84 18.82
C ILE A 77 -9.78 13.98 17.58
N LEU A 78 -9.14 13.97 16.43
CA LEU A 78 -9.77 14.10 15.12
C LEU A 78 -9.59 12.79 14.34
N ALA A 79 -10.64 12.36 13.65
CA ALA A 79 -10.66 11.17 12.81
C ALA A 79 -10.72 11.58 11.34
N LYS A 80 -9.70 11.20 10.56
CA LYS A 80 -9.69 11.36 9.10
C LYS A 80 -10.46 10.19 8.48
N CYS A 81 -11.70 10.45 8.04
CA CYS A 81 -12.67 9.42 7.68
C CYS A 81 -12.52 8.98 6.22
N GLU A 82 -11.47 8.21 5.93
CA GLU A 82 -11.15 7.70 4.58
C GLU A 82 -12.16 6.69 4.01
N PHE A 83 -13.10 6.21 4.82
CA PHE A 83 -14.21 5.37 4.36
C PHE A 83 -15.26 6.12 3.53
N PHE A 84 -15.15 7.45 3.39
CA PHE A 84 -15.99 8.27 2.51
C PHE A 84 -15.46 8.43 1.08
N ASN A 85 -14.33 7.79 0.75
CA ASN A 85 -13.91 7.68 -0.64
C ASN A 85 -14.90 6.83 -1.45
N ALA A 86 -14.86 6.95 -2.77
CA ALA A 86 -15.84 6.33 -3.68
C ALA A 86 -15.96 4.80 -3.55
N GLY A 87 -14.84 4.09 -3.40
CA GLY A 87 -14.75 2.66 -3.16
C GLY A 87 -14.79 2.28 -1.69
N GLY A 88 -14.99 3.26 -0.79
CA GLY A 88 -15.19 3.04 0.64
C GLY A 88 -13.91 2.89 1.46
N SER A 89 -12.73 3.21 0.91
CA SER A 89 -11.48 3.02 1.66
C SER A 89 -10.38 4.03 1.34
N VAL A 90 -9.36 4.07 2.20
CA VAL A 90 -8.12 4.83 1.97
C VAL A 90 -7.34 4.37 0.72
N LYS A 91 -7.58 3.12 0.27
CA LYS A 91 -6.82 2.52 -0.84
C LYS A 91 -7.26 3.06 -2.21
N ASP A 92 -8.42 3.68 -2.28
CA ASP A 92 -8.92 4.31 -3.51
C ASP A 92 -7.94 5.39 -4.01
N ARG A 93 -7.30 6.11 -3.08
CA ARG A 93 -6.27 7.12 -3.39
C ARG A 93 -5.07 6.53 -4.09
N ILE A 94 -4.50 5.45 -3.54
CA ILE A 94 -3.31 4.83 -4.12
C ILE A 94 -3.65 4.14 -5.43
N ALA A 95 -4.85 3.55 -5.53
CA ALA A 95 -5.30 2.90 -6.75
C ALA A 95 -5.42 3.92 -7.89
N LEU A 96 -6.01 5.09 -7.63
CA LEU A 96 -6.14 6.16 -8.61
C LEU A 96 -4.78 6.68 -9.02
N CYS A 97 -3.92 7.01 -8.05
CA CYS A 97 -2.59 7.54 -8.31
C CYS A 97 -1.71 6.55 -9.10
N MET A 98 -1.71 5.26 -8.74
CA MET A 98 -0.96 4.24 -9.48
C MET A 98 -1.44 4.09 -10.94
N VAL A 99 -2.76 4.12 -11.17
CA VAL A 99 -3.32 4.03 -12.53
C VAL A 99 -2.96 5.26 -13.35
N GLU A 100 -3.17 6.47 -12.81
CA GLU A 100 -2.88 7.72 -13.53
C GLU A 100 -1.38 7.88 -13.83
N ASP A 101 -0.51 7.48 -12.90
CA ASP A 101 0.93 7.51 -13.15
C ASP A 101 1.34 6.49 -14.22
N ALA A 102 0.74 5.29 -14.23
CA ALA A 102 0.99 4.28 -15.26
C ALA A 102 0.48 4.72 -16.64
N GLU A 103 -0.66 5.40 -16.71
CA GLU A 103 -1.19 6.05 -17.92
C GLU A 103 -0.23 7.12 -18.42
N ARG A 104 0.19 8.04 -17.54
CA ARG A 104 1.10 9.14 -17.85
C ARG A 104 2.46 8.65 -18.35
N ALA A 105 2.94 7.54 -17.79
CA ALA A 105 4.19 6.89 -18.21
C ALA A 105 4.05 6.07 -19.52
N GLY A 106 2.85 5.92 -20.07
CA GLY A 106 2.58 5.09 -21.25
C GLY A 106 2.71 3.59 -21.01
N VAL A 107 2.82 3.18 -19.75
CA VAL A 107 2.87 1.76 -19.35
C VAL A 107 1.50 1.14 -19.60
N LEU A 108 0.46 1.75 -19.04
CA LEU A 108 -0.93 1.31 -19.17
C LEU A 108 -1.57 1.95 -20.41
N LYS A 109 -2.10 1.12 -21.32
CA LYS A 109 -2.78 1.53 -22.56
C LYS A 109 -4.28 1.20 -22.49
N PRO A 110 -5.15 1.94 -23.23
CA PRO A 110 -6.59 1.68 -23.22
C PRO A 110 -6.92 0.20 -23.50
N GLY A 111 -7.75 -0.40 -22.64
CA GLY A 111 -8.14 -1.82 -22.73
C GLY A 111 -7.13 -2.81 -22.16
N ASP A 112 -5.99 -2.37 -21.62
CA ASP A 112 -5.04 -3.24 -20.92
C ASP A 112 -5.66 -3.89 -19.67
N THR A 113 -4.99 -4.93 -19.16
CA THR A 113 -5.40 -5.66 -17.95
C THR A 113 -4.57 -5.25 -16.74
N ILE A 114 -5.24 -4.87 -15.65
CA ILE A 114 -4.61 -4.63 -14.35
C ILE A 114 -4.73 -5.90 -13.51
N ILE A 115 -3.59 -6.38 -13.00
CA ILE A 115 -3.50 -7.53 -12.10
C ILE A 115 -2.91 -7.07 -10.77
N GLU A 116 -3.58 -7.25 -9.63
CA GLU A 116 -3.02 -6.80 -8.35
C GLU A 116 -3.14 -7.84 -7.23
N PRO A 117 -2.02 -8.19 -6.55
CA PRO A 117 -2.06 -8.95 -5.31
C PRO A 117 -2.45 -8.05 -4.13
N THR A 118 -3.53 -8.37 -3.42
CA THR A 118 -4.06 -7.48 -2.38
C THR A 118 -4.89 -8.18 -1.30
N SER A 119 -4.94 -7.56 -0.12
CA SER A 119 -5.82 -7.91 1.01
C SER A 119 -7.25 -7.37 0.90
N GLY A 120 -7.61 -6.82 -0.26
CA GLY A 120 -8.99 -6.49 -0.64
C GLY A 120 -9.18 -5.04 -1.05
N ASN A 121 -8.95 -4.08 -0.16
CA ASN A 121 -9.34 -2.68 -0.39
C ASN A 121 -8.65 -2.05 -1.61
N THR A 122 -7.37 -2.33 -1.86
CA THR A 122 -6.69 -1.88 -3.08
C THR A 122 -7.30 -2.52 -4.32
N GLY A 123 -7.75 -3.77 -4.22
CA GLY A 123 -8.45 -4.46 -5.31
C GLY A 123 -9.81 -3.84 -5.61
N ILE A 124 -10.57 -3.45 -4.58
CA ILE A 124 -11.85 -2.73 -4.75
C ILE A 124 -11.62 -1.39 -5.45
N GLY A 125 -10.64 -0.60 -4.99
CA GLY A 125 -10.29 0.67 -5.61
C GLY A 125 -9.89 0.50 -7.08
N LEU A 126 -9.02 -0.46 -7.38
CA LEU A 126 -8.58 -0.74 -8.76
C LEU A 126 -9.73 -1.25 -9.65
N ALA A 127 -10.62 -2.10 -9.12
CA ALA A 127 -11.78 -2.57 -9.86
C ALA A 127 -12.74 -1.41 -10.20
N LEU A 128 -12.99 -0.50 -9.26
CA LEU A 128 -13.78 0.72 -9.51
C LEU A 128 -13.15 1.57 -10.62
N ILE A 129 -11.85 1.83 -10.53
CA ILE A 129 -11.13 2.66 -11.52
C ILE A 129 -11.10 1.98 -12.88
N ALA A 130 -10.85 0.66 -12.93
CA ALA A 130 -10.87 -0.12 -14.16
C ALA A 130 -12.24 -0.08 -14.83
N ALA A 131 -13.33 -0.23 -14.07
CA ALA A 131 -14.68 -0.14 -14.59
C ALA A 131 -15.00 1.23 -15.21
N VAL A 132 -14.51 2.32 -14.60
CA VAL A 132 -14.72 3.68 -15.10
C VAL A 132 -13.85 4.00 -16.33
N LYS A 133 -12.57 3.58 -16.31
CA LYS A 133 -11.59 3.91 -17.36
C LYS A 133 -11.52 2.89 -18.50
N GLY A 134 -12.23 1.76 -18.40
CA GLY A 134 -12.29 0.74 -19.45
C GLY A 134 -11.10 -0.23 -19.46
N TYR A 135 -10.57 -0.58 -18.29
CA TYR A 135 -9.54 -1.62 -18.14
C TYR A 135 -10.16 -2.95 -17.73
N HIS A 136 -9.51 -4.06 -18.08
CA HIS A 136 -9.79 -5.35 -17.43
C HIS A 136 -9.12 -5.37 -16.06
N CYS A 137 -9.74 -6.01 -15.07
CA CYS A 137 -9.21 -6.08 -13.71
C CYS A 137 -9.23 -7.52 -13.20
N ILE A 138 -8.09 -7.99 -12.70
CA ILE A 138 -7.92 -9.29 -12.06
C ILE A 138 -7.28 -9.05 -10.70
N ILE A 139 -7.98 -9.42 -9.64
CA ILE A 139 -7.46 -9.28 -8.29
C ILE A 139 -7.14 -10.66 -7.73
N VAL A 140 -5.95 -10.78 -7.16
CA VAL A 140 -5.46 -12.01 -6.54
C VAL A 140 -5.41 -11.80 -5.03
N MET A 141 -6.24 -12.54 -4.31
CA MET A 141 -6.34 -12.46 -2.84
C MET A 141 -6.10 -13.82 -2.19
N PRO A 142 -5.63 -13.84 -0.92
CA PRO A 142 -5.68 -15.04 -0.09
C PRO A 142 -7.13 -15.41 0.24
N GLU A 143 -7.41 -16.70 0.35
CA GLU A 143 -8.73 -17.28 0.69
C GLU A 143 -9.28 -16.84 2.06
N LYS A 144 -8.43 -16.34 2.98
CA LYS A 144 -8.82 -15.86 4.33
C LYS A 144 -9.70 -14.60 4.31
N MET A 145 -9.77 -13.86 3.20
CA MET A 145 -10.47 -12.57 3.15
C MET A 145 -11.99 -12.74 3.21
N SER A 146 -12.69 -11.74 3.78
CA SER A 146 -14.14 -11.81 4.00
C SER A 146 -14.95 -12.03 2.70
N MET A 147 -16.04 -12.79 2.80
CA MET A 147 -16.91 -13.15 1.67
C MET A 147 -17.55 -11.93 0.98
N GLU A 148 -17.73 -10.82 1.71
CA GLU A 148 -18.23 -9.56 1.16
C GLU A 148 -17.30 -9.00 0.06
N LYS A 149 -16.00 -9.34 0.09
CA LYS A 149 -15.01 -8.92 -0.91
C LYS A 149 -14.93 -9.85 -2.12
N VAL A 150 -15.49 -11.06 -2.01
CA VAL A 150 -15.35 -12.13 -3.02
C VAL A 150 -16.26 -11.91 -4.24
N HIS A 151 -17.35 -11.14 -4.10
CA HIS A 151 -18.30 -10.91 -5.21
C HIS A 151 -17.71 -10.18 -6.44
N VAL A 152 -16.48 -9.66 -6.35
CA VAL A 152 -15.84 -8.89 -7.45
C VAL A 152 -14.56 -9.58 -7.98
N LEU A 153 -14.07 -10.69 -7.39
CA LEU A 153 -12.65 -11.07 -7.48
C LEU A 153 -12.39 -12.59 -7.63
N SER A 154 -11.31 -12.97 -8.32
CA SER A 154 -10.85 -14.36 -8.47
C SER A 154 -10.03 -14.82 -7.25
N LEU A 155 -10.30 -16.03 -6.73
CA LEU A 155 -9.65 -16.57 -5.53
C LEU A 155 -8.37 -17.35 -5.85
N SER A 156 -7.33 -17.20 -5.03
CA SER A 156 -6.17 -18.10 -4.96
C SER A 156 -6.29 -18.97 -3.70
N PRO A 157 -6.10 -20.29 -3.78
CA PRO A 157 -6.05 -21.13 -2.59
C PRO A 157 -4.82 -20.74 -1.74
N THR A 158 -4.97 -20.80 -0.41
CA THR A 158 -3.92 -20.74 0.63
C THR A 158 -3.50 -19.38 1.22
N ALA A 159 -3.34 -19.40 2.56
CA ALA A 159 -2.57 -18.45 3.37
C ALA A 159 -1.07 -18.78 3.30
N ALA A 160 -0.53 -18.94 2.10
CA ALA A 160 0.89 -19.21 1.88
C ALA A 160 1.77 -18.00 2.25
N ALA A 161 3.00 -18.26 2.69
CA ALA A 161 4.01 -17.24 2.92
C ALA A 161 4.24 -16.39 1.66
N PHE A 162 4.56 -15.11 1.81
CA PHE A 162 4.63 -14.18 0.68
C PHE A 162 5.57 -14.61 -0.46
N ASP A 163 6.59 -15.44 -0.17
CA ASP A 163 7.59 -15.93 -1.11
C ASP A 163 7.30 -17.33 -1.69
N SER A 164 6.27 -18.03 -1.21
CA SER A 164 5.86 -19.33 -1.75
C SER A 164 5.22 -19.21 -3.14
N PRO A 165 5.41 -20.21 -4.03
CA PRO A 165 4.77 -20.30 -5.36
C PRO A 165 3.25 -20.12 -5.35
N GLU A 166 2.60 -20.55 -4.26
CA GLU A 166 1.16 -20.52 -4.04
C GLU A 166 0.69 -19.17 -3.46
N SER A 167 1.61 -18.27 -3.10
CA SER A 167 1.25 -16.96 -2.60
C SER A 167 0.45 -16.16 -3.63
N HIS A 168 -0.48 -15.35 -3.14
CA HIS A 168 -1.23 -14.40 -3.96
C HIS A 168 -0.31 -13.47 -4.77
N ILE A 169 0.89 -13.15 -4.25
CA ILE A 169 1.90 -12.35 -4.95
C ILE A 169 2.50 -13.12 -6.13
N ARG A 170 2.99 -14.36 -5.93
CA ARG A 170 3.54 -15.17 -7.04
C ARG A 170 2.47 -15.52 -8.06
N THR A 171 1.25 -15.80 -7.61
CA THR A 171 0.11 -16.06 -8.50
C THR A 171 -0.19 -14.85 -9.39
N ALA A 172 -0.18 -13.62 -8.87
CA ALA A 172 -0.32 -12.41 -9.68
C ALA A 172 0.79 -12.31 -10.75
N TRP A 173 2.05 -12.58 -10.38
CA TRP A 173 3.18 -12.55 -11.32
C TRP A 173 3.11 -13.63 -12.40
N ARG A 174 2.64 -14.83 -12.06
CA ARG A 174 2.36 -15.88 -13.05
C ARG A 174 1.32 -15.41 -14.06
N LEU A 175 0.16 -14.92 -13.58
CA LEU A 175 -0.90 -14.39 -14.45
C LEU A 175 -0.41 -13.25 -15.34
N LYS A 176 0.43 -12.35 -14.81
CA LYS A 176 1.04 -11.27 -15.59
C LYS A 176 1.94 -11.78 -16.74
N ASN A 177 2.61 -12.91 -16.54
CA ASN A 177 3.47 -13.50 -17.57
C ASN A 177 2.68 -14.29 -18.63
N GLU A 178 1.47 -14.73 -18.29
CA GLU A 178 0.59 -15.51 -19.18
C GLU A 178 -0.40 -14.64 -19.96
N ILE A 179 -0.83 -13.51 -19.39
CA ILE A 179 -1.84 -12.62 -19.97
C ILE A 179 -1.15 -11.48 -20.74
N PRO A 180 -1.30 -11.38 -22.07
CA PRO A 180 -0.77 -10.25 -22.84
C PRO A 180 -1.35 -8.91 -22.38
N ASN A 181 -0.60 -7.82 -22.55
CA ASN A 181 -1.03 -6.46 -22.19
C ASN A 181 -1.51 -6.34 -20.74
N SER A 182 -0.87 -7.09 -19.82
CA SER A 182 -1.20 -7.08 -18.41
C SER A 182 -0.10 -6.47 -17.54
N HIS A 183 -0.52 -5.80 -16.48
CA HIS A 183 0.36 -5.02 -15.61
C HIS A 183 0.05 -5.28 -14.15
N ILE A 184 1.10 -5.41 -13.34
CA ILE A 184 0.99 -5.37 -11.88
C ILE A 184 1.44 -3.99 -11.43
N LEU A 185 0.56 -3.25 -10.75
CA LEU A 185 0.87 -1.90 -10.28
C LEU A 185 1.72 -1.92 -9.00
N ASN A 186 1.64 -3.02 -8.23
CA ASN A 186 2.56 -3.35 -7.14
C ASN A 186 2.55 -2.32 -5.99
N GLN A 187 1.45 -2.29 -5.23
CA GLN A 187 1.28 -1.38 -4.08
C GLN A 187 2.39 -1.46 -3.00
N TYR A 188 3.17 -2.55 -2.97
CA TYR A 188 4.24 -2.77 -1.99
C TYR A 188 5.56 -2.08 -2.38
N GLY A 189 5.82 -1.92 -3.68
CA GLY A 189 7.04 -1.31 -4.21
C GLY A 189 6.84 -0.01 -5.01
N ASN A 190 5.60 0.33 -5.35
CA ASN A 190 5.28 1.49 -6.18
C ASN A 190 5.31 2.81 -5.37
N SER A 191 6.08 3.79 -5.84
CA SER A 191 6.20 5.11 -5.21
C SER A 191 4.90 5.91 -5.22
N SER A 192 3.97 5.64 -6.15
CA SER A 192 2.67 6.30 -6.20
C SER A 192 1.84 6.03 -4.93
N SER A 193 2.08 4.92 -4.22
CA SER A 193 1.40 4.59 -2.96
C SER A 193 1.68 5.62 -1.84
N PRO A 194 2.94 5.87 -1.42
CA PRO A 194 3.24 6.93 -0.47
C PRO A 194 3.05 8.34 -1.06
N LEU A 195 3.25 8.55 -2.37
CA LEU A 195 3.07 9.87 -2.98
C LEU A 195 1.61 10.33 -2.97
N ALA A 196 0.65 9.44 -3.24
CA ALA A 196 -0.78 9.76 -3.14
C ALA A 196 -1.12 10.36 -1.77
N HIS A 197 -0.53 9.83 -0.71
CA HIS A 197 -0.75 10.33 0.65
C HIS A 197 0.05 11.60 0.99
N TYR A 198 1.26 11.73 0.44
CA TYR A 198 2.09 12.93 0.58
C TYR A 198 1.45 14.14 -0.10
N ASP A 199 0.98 13.98 -1.33
CA ASP A 199 0.45 15.07 -2.16
C ASP A 199 -1.02 15.40 -1.87
N THR A 200 -1.82 14.43 -1.41
CA THR A 200 -3.25 14.67 -1.16
C THR A 200 -3.61 14.56 0.31
N THR A 201 -3.53 13.37 0.91
CA THR A 201 -4.04 13.12 2.27
C THR A 201 -3.39 14.04 3.31
N ALA A 202 -2.09 14.30 3.18
CA ALA A 202 -1.37 15.18 4.09
C ALA A 202 -1.74 16.65 3.92
N GLU A 203 -1.85 17.15 2.68
CA GLU A 203 -2.26 18.52 2.40
C GLU A 203 -3.70 18.76 2.88
N GLU A 204 -4.61 17.79 2.68
CA GLU A 204 -5.96 17.88 3.22
C GLU A 204 -5.96 17.97 4.75
N ILE A 205 -5.14 17.17 5.44
CA ILE A 205 -5.02 17.23 6.91
C ILE A 205 -4.47 18.59 7.35
N LEU A 206 -3.46 19.10 6.66
CA LEU A 206 -2.86 20.41 6.95
C LEU A 206 -3.86 21.55 6.76
N GLU A 207 -4.61 21.54 5.65
CA GLU A 207 -5.68 22.50 5.38
C GLU A 207 -6.76 22.43 6.46
N GLN A 208 -7.25 21.22 6.77
CA GLN A 208 -8.35 21.01 7.72
C GLN A 208 -7.97 21.32 9.17
N CYS A 209 -6.68 21.33 9.50
CA CYS A 209 -6.15 21.68 10.82
C CYS A 209 -5.51 23.08 10.88
N ASP A 210 -5.63 23.90 9.83
CA ASP A 210 -4.94 25.20 9.74
C ASP A 210 -3.43 25.10 10.05
N GLY A 211 -2.80 24.00 9.65
CA GLY A 211 -1.38 23.69 9.92
C GLY A 211 -1.05 23.37 11.39
N GLN A 212 -2.03 23.26 12.28
CA GLN A 212 -1.85 23.01 13.71
C GLN A 212 -2.09 21.54 14.04
N LEU A 213 -1.02 20.75 14.13
CA LEU A 213 -1.09 19.33 14.46
C LEU A 213 0.10 18.89 15.33
N ASP A 214 -0.21 18.26 16.46
CA ASP A 214 0.81 17.75 17.41
C ASP A 214 1.14 16.27 17.21
N MET A 215 0.20 15.46 16.70
CA MET A 215 0.36 14.02 16.58
C MET A 215 -0.47 13.43 15.44
N LEU A 216 0.15 12.51 14.69
CA LEU A 216 -0.50 11.61 13.73
C LEU A 216 -0.43 10.18 14.28
N VAL A 217 -1.56 9.46 14.23
CA VAL A 217 -1.64 8.03 14.55
C VAL A 217 -2.24 7.30 13.35
N ALA A 218 -1.58 6.25 12.85
CA ALA A 218 -2.13 5.42 11.79
C ALA A 218 -1.74 3.95 11.92
N GLY A 219 -2.69 3.06 11.58
CA GLY A 219 -2.41 1.64 11.38
C GLY A 219 -1.53 1.41 10.16
N VAL A 220 -0.61 0.46 10.23
CA VAL A 220 0.42 0.24 9.20
C VAL A 220 0.22 -1.10 8.48
N SER A 221 0.27 -1.08 7.16
CA SER A 221 0.33 -2.25 6.28
C SER A 221 1.46 -2.06 5.27
N THR A 222 1.16 -1.63 4.04
CA THR A 222 2.18 -1.27 3.04
C THR A 222 3.13 -0.16 3.50
N GLY A 223 2.73 0.62 4.51
CA GLY A 223 3.49 1.78 4.99
C GLY A 223 3.18 3.07 4.23
N GLY A 224 2.52 3.00 3.06
CA GLY A 224 2.29 4.15 2.19
C GLY A 224 1.61 5.34 2.88
N THR A 225 0.52 5.08 3.61
CA THR A 225 -0.23 6.14 4.31
C THR A 225 0.58 6.81 5.40
N LEU A 226 1.18 6.04 6.31
CA LEU A 226 1.98 6.60 7.39
C LEU A 226 3.18 7.37 6.82
N THR A 227 3.91 6.80 5.85
CA THR A 227 5.06 7.46 5.22
C THR A 227 4.69 8.75 4.52
N GLY A 228 3.72 8.70 3.60
CA GLY A 228 3.38 9.85 2.78
C GLY A 228 2.94 11.03 3.64
N VAL A 229 2.03 10.77 4.57
CA VAL A 229 1.54 11.80 5.48
C VAL A 229 2.65 12.29 6.40
N ALA A 230 3.40 11.40 7.04
CA ALA A 230 4.45 11.81 7.96
C ALA A 230 5.56 12.63 7.30
N ARG A 231 5.95 12.34 6.04
CA ARG A 231 6.95 13.12 5.30
C ARG A 231 6.52 14.56 5.16
N LYS A 232 5.30 14.78 4.66
CA LYS A 232 4.76 16.13 4.46
C LYS A 232 4.54 16.85 5.79
N LEU A 233 3.97 16.17 6.78
CA LEU A 233 3.77 16.76 8.09
C LEU A 233 5.09 17.13 8.76
N LYS A 234 6.18 16.37 8.58
CA LYS A 234 7.50 16.75 9.10
C LYS A 234 8.10 17.97 8.41
N GLU A 235 7.75 18.23 7.15
CA GLU A 235 8.15 19.45 6.43
C GLU A 235 7.38 20.68 6.94
N ARG A 236 6.09 20.53 7.27
CA ARG A 236 5.19 21.64 7.61
C ARG A 236 5.02 21.87 9.11
N CYS A 237 5.04 20.79 9.89
CA CYS A 237 4.86 20.72 11.33
C CYS A 237 6.03 19.91 11.93
N PRO A 238 7.26 20.46 12.00
CA PRO A 238 8.48 19.68 12.31
C PRO A 238 8.41 18.93 13.66
N ASN A 239 7.67 19.48 14.62
CA ASN A 239 7.48 18.92 15.95
C ASN A 239 6.39 17.84 16.04
N VAL A 240 5.67 17.54 14.95
CA VAL A 240 4.61 16.53 14.93
C VAL A 240 5.16 15.18 15.39
N LYS A 241 4.43 14.50 16.27
CA LYS A 241 4.71 13.13 16.68
C LYS A 241 4.06 12.17 15.69
N VAL A 242 4.81 11.19 15.20
CA VAL A 242 4.30 10.19 14.25
C VAL A 242 4.24 8.84 14.95
N VAL A 243 3.04 8.27 15.01
CA VAL A 243 2.75 7.02 15.70
C VAL A 243 2.24 5.98 14.71
N GLY A 244 2.97 4.86 14.62
CA GLY A 244 2.58 3.68 13.86
C GLY A 244 1.91 2.66 14.77
N VAL A 245 0.80 2.09 14.31
CA VAL A 245 0.08 1.03 15.01
C VAL A 245 0.16 -0.26 14.21
N ASP A 246 0.66 -1.33 14.84
CA ASP A 246 0.91 -2.64 14.22
C ASP A 246 0.23 -3.74 15.06
N PRO A 247 -0.45 -4.74 14.47
CA PRO A 247 -1.03 -5.83 15.24
C PRO A 247 0.05 -6.79 15.76
N GLU A 248 -0.19 -7.41 16.91
CA GLU A 248 0.67 -8.50 17.37
C GLU A 248 0.67 -9.66 16.36
N GLY A 249 1.87 -10.16 16.03
CA GLY A 249 2.07 -11.19 15.00
C GLY A 249 2.56 -10.66 13.65
N SER A 250 2.50 -9.35 13.43
CA SER A 250 3.16 -8.65 12.31
C SER A 250 4.66 -8.48 12.57
N ILE A 251 5.46 -8.38 11.50
CA ILE A 251 6.91 -8.16 11.57
C ILE A 251 7.36 -6.77 11.08
N LEU A 252 6.43 -5.80 11.00
CA LEU A 252 6.79 -4.43 10.63
C LEU A 252 7.75 -3.80 11.66
N GLU A 253 8.53 -2.83 11.20
CA GLU A 253 9.62 -2.18 11.95
C GLU A 253 9.20 -1.82 13.39
N GLY A 254 9.97 -2.26 14.39
CA GLY A 254 9.63 -2.11 15.81
C GLY A 254 9.19 -3.40 16.51
N SER A 255 8.67 -4.39 15.78
CA SER A 255 8.21 -5.69 16.32
C SER A 255 9.36 -6.66 16.66
N GLU A 256 10.61 -6.23 16.47
CA GLU A 256 11.82 -6.96 16.85
C GLU A 256 11.78 -7.36 18.33
N GLY A 257 11.62 -8.66 18.58
CA GLY A 257 11.57 -9.24 19.92
C GLY A 257 10.34 -10.09 20.22
N LYS A 258 9.28 -10.03 19.39
CA LYS A 258 8.07 -10.87 19.54
C LYS A 258 7.99 -11.90 18.41
N ASN A 259 8.92 -12.87 18.43
CA ASN A 259 9.07 -14.00 17.48
C ASN A 259 7.91 -15.02 17.50
N LYS A 260 6.66 -14.57 17.47
CA LYS A 260 5.53 -15.47 17.26
C LYS A 260 4.62 -14.89 16.19
N LYS A 261 4.72 -15.47 14.99
CA LYS A 261 3.74 -15.30 13.91
C LYS A 261 2.41 -15.85 14.43
N PHE A 262 1.53 -14.98 14.87
CA PHE A 262 0.17 -15.35 15.23
C PHE A 262 -0.77 -14.87 14.13
N PRO A 263 -1.75 -15.69 13.72
CA PRO A 263 -2.84 -15.20 12.90
C PRO A 263 -3.62 -14.16 13.70
N PHE A 264 -3.80 -12.96 13.15
CA PHE A 264 -4.66 -11.92 13.70
C PHE A 264 -5.96 -11.81 12.87
N GLU A 265 -7.07 -11.44 13.51
CA GLU A 265 -8.39 -11.29 12.86
C GLU A 265 -8.51 -9.96 12.12
N VAL A 266 -7.77 -8.93 12.57
CA VAL A 266 -7.82 -7.60 11.97
C VAL A 266 -7.37 -7.63 10.51
N GLU A 267 -8.19 -7.06 9.64
CA GLU A 267 -7.87 -6.94 8.21
C GLU A 267 -7.22 -5.59 7.88
N GLY A 268 -6.25 -5.61 6.96
CA GLY A 268 -5.72 -4.40 6.33
C GLY A 268 -4.58 -3.68 7.05
N ILE A 269 -4.11 -4.20 8.20
CA ILE A 269 -2.88 -3.79 8.91
C ILE A 269 -2.05 -5.02 9.27
N GLY A 270 -0.74 -4.84 9.46
CA GLY A 270 0.23 -5.90 9.74
C GLY A 270 0.64 -6.71 8.50
N LEU A 271 1.89 -7.16 8.47
CA LEU A 271 2.46 -7.97 7.38
C LEU A 271 3.50 -8.96 7.92
N ASP A 272 3.71 -10.06 7.17
CA ASP A 272 4.75 -11.06 7.43
C ASP A 272 6.08 -10.77 6.70
N PHE A 273 6.18 -9.59 6.07
CA PHE A 273 7.38 -9.02 5.45
C PHE A 273 7.40 -7.50 5.62
N ILE A 274 8.58 -6.88 5.44
CA ILE A 274 8.74 -5.42 5.42
C ILE A 274 8.63 -4.95 3.97
N PRO A 275 7.62 -4.14 3.58
CA PRO A 275 7.48 -3.64 2.22
C PRO A 275 8.64 -2.74 1.77
N THR A 276 8.96 -2.77 0.47
CA THR A 276 9.90 -1.85 -0.18
C THR A 276 9.45 -0.39 -0.11
N THR A 277 8.16 -0.13 0.11
CA THR A 277 7.65 1.22 0.31
C THR A 277 8.45 1.93 1.42
N PRO A 278 8.96 3.16 1.18
CA PRO A 278 9.97 3.75 2.06
C PRO A 278 9.38 4.13 3.42
N THR A 279 10.06 3.89 4.56
CA THR A 279 9.71 4.50 5.86
C THR A 279 10.96 5.08 6.55
N ASN A 280 11.69 5.98 5.89
CA ASN A 280 12.85 6.64 6.51
C ASN A 280 12.41 7.85 7.38
N ILE A 281 11.60 7.59 8.40
CA ILE A 281 11.06 8.62 9.30
C ILE A 281 11.06 8.05 10.72
N GLN A 282 11.37 8.88 11.72
CA GLN A 282 11.25 8.48 13.11
C GLN A 282 9.78 8.24 13.48
N ILE A 283 9.43 6.97 13.74
CA ILE A 283 8.10 6.51 14.10
C ILE A 283 8.14 5.93 15.51
N LYS A 284 7.16 6.30 16.34
CA LYS A 284 6.91 5.62 17.61
C LYS A 284 5.89 4.51 17.39
N TRP A 285 6.21 3.28 17.80
CA TRP A 285 5.35 2.11 17.57
C TRP A 285 4.51 1.74 18.78
N TYR A 286 3.26 1.34 18.52
CA TYR A 286 2.34 0.74 19.48
C TYR A 286 1.74 -0.54 18.89
N TYR A 287 1.51 -1.53 19.76
CA TYR A 287 0.98 -2.83 19.36
C TYR A 287 -0.47 -2.98 19.77
N LEU A 288 -1.29 -3.53 18.86
CA LEU A 288 -2.66 -3.94 19.15
C LEU A 288 -2.71 -5.45 19.34
N THR A 289 -3.22 -5.88 20.49
CA THR A 289 -3.71 -7.23 20.72
C THR A 289 -5.21 -7.21 20.47
N LEU A 290 -5.66 -7.80 19.36
CA LEU A 290 -7.06 -7.93 18.98
C LEU A 290 -7.34 -9.38 18.60
#